data_AF-P02219-F1
#
_entry.id   AF-P02219-F1
#
_cell.length_a   1.000
_cell.length_b   1.000
_cell.length_c   1.000
_cell.angle_alpha   90.00
_cell.angle_beta   90.00
_cell.angle_gamma   90.00
#
_symmetry.space_group_name_H-M   'P 1'
#
loop_
_entity.id
_entity.type
_entity.pdbx_description
1 polymer ?
#
loop_
_entity_poly.entity_id
_entity_poly.type
_entity_poly.pdbx_seq_one_letter_code
_entity_poly.pdbx_strand_id
1 'polypeptide(L)'
;TDCGILQRIKVKQQWAQVYSVGESRTDFAIDVFNNFFRTNPDRSLFNRVNGDNVYSPEFKAHMVRVFAGFDILISVLDDKPVLDQALAHYAAFHKQFGTIPFKAFGQTMFQTIAEHIHGADIGAWRACYAEQIVTGITA
;
A
#
# COMPACT_ATOMS: atom_id res chain seq x y z
N THR A 1 17.09 -4.71 -8.87
CA THR A 1 17.28 -3.72 -7.79
C THR A 1 16.86 -4.38 -6.51
N ASP A 2 17.71 -4.34 -5.50
CA ASP A 2 17.41 -4.91 -4.19
C ASP A 2 16.95 -3.80 -3.23
N CYS A 3 16.22 -4.14 -2.15
CA CYS A 3 15.79 -3.17 -1.14
C CYS A 3 16.88 -2.87 -0.09
N GLY A 4 17.97 -2.25 -0.55
CA GLY A 4 19.04 -1.73 0.31
C GLY A 4 18.65 -0.44 1.05
N ILE A 5 19.53 0.04 1.94
CA ILE A 5 19.27 1.24 2.77
C ILE A 5 18.94 2.49 1.94
N LEU A 6 19.62 2.69 0.80
CA LEU A 6 19.36 3.82 -0.08
C LEU A 6 17.98 3.72 -0.73
N GLN A 7 17.56 2.52 -1.15
CA GLN A 7 16.22 2.29 -1.71
C GLN A 7 15.13 2.56 -0.67
N ARG A 8 15.34 2.14 0.58
CA ARG A 8 14.41 2.38 1.70
C ARG A 8 14.25 3.88 1.96
N ILE A 9 15.36 4.62 2.09
CA ILE A 9 15.35 6.07 2.27
C ILE A 9 14.65 6.76 1.08
N LYS A 10 14.92 6.32 -0.14
CA LYS A 10 14.30 6.88 -1.34
C LYS A 10 12.79 6.65 -1.39
N VAL A 11 12.33 5.43 -1.06
CA VAL A 11 10.90 5.10 -0.96
C VAL A 11 10.23 5.98 0.10
N LYS A 12 10.84 6.13 1.29
CA LYS A 12 10.35 7.05 2.34
C LYS A 12 10.18 8.48 1.84
N GLN A 13 11.21 9.01 1.18
CA GLN A 13 11.19 10.38 0.64
C GLN A 13 10.14 10.57 -0.46
N GLN A 14 10.01 9.61 -1.38
CA GLN A 14 9.00 9.68 -2.45
C GLN A 14 7.58 9.51 -1.90
N TRP A 15 7.39 8.64 -0.90
CA TRP A 15 6.11 8.48 -0.24
C TRP A 15 5.65 9.76 0.44
N ALA A 16 6.55 10.48 1.13
CA ALA A 16 6.24 11.77 1.75
C ALA A 16 5.81 12.84 0.73
N GLN A 17 6.21 12.73 -0.54
CA GLN A 17 5.77 13.63 -1.61
C GLN A 17 4.38 13.26 -2.14
N VAL A 18 4.08 11.95 -2.23
CA VAL A 18 2.81 11.44 -2.77
C VAL A 18 1.71 11.50 -1.70
N TYR A 19 1.97 10.90 -0.54
CA TYR A 19 0.99 10.73 0.52
C TYR A 19 1.00 11.94 1.45
N SER A 20 0.41 13.02 0.91
CA SER A 20 0.28 14.34 1.54
C SER A 20 -0.69 14.32 2.73
N VAL A 21 -1.50 15.35 2.95
CA VAL A 21 -2.44 15.47 4.10
C VAL A 21 -3.88 15.64 3.62
N GLY A 22 -4.83 15.28 4.49
CA GLY A 22 -6.26 15.52 4.24
C GLY A 22 -6.82 14.77 3.04
N GLU A 23 -7.63 15.46 2.24
CA GLU A 23 -8.42 14.90 1.13
C GLU A 23 -7.56 14.21 0.06
N SER A 24 -6.36 14.75 -0.21
CA SER A 24 -5.40 14.17 -1.16
C SER A 24 -5.03 12.70 -0.89
N ARG A 25 -5.06 12.27 0.39
CA ARG A 25 -4.83 10.86 0.76
C ARG A 25 -5.97 9.95 0.30
N THR A 26 -7.19 10.46 0.38
CA THR A 26 -8.39 9.69 0.00
C THR A 26 -8.51 9.59 -1.51
N ASP A 27 -8.19 10.66 -2.24
CA ASP A 27 -8.17 10.66 -3.71
C ASP A 27 -7.13 9.69 -4.25
N PHE A 28 -5.90 9.75 -3.75
CA PHE A 28 -4.85 8.78 -4.09
C PHE A 28 -5.31 7.33 -3.83
N ALA A 29 -5.94 7.09 -2.67
CA ALA A 29 -6.44 5.77 -2.33
C ALA A 29 -7.55 5.29 -3.28
N ILE A 30 -8.48 6.18 -3.64
CA ILE A 30 -9.55 5.91 -4.61
C ILE A 30 -8.96 5.52 -5.96
N ASP A 31 -7.96 6.26 -6.45
CA ASP A 31 -7.31 5.99 -7.74
C ASP A 31 -6.64 4.61 -7.75
N VAL A 32 -5.92 4.28 -6.67
CA VAL A 32 -5.30 2.95 -6.52
C VAL A 32 -6.37 1.85 -6.53
N PHE A 33 -7.42 1.95 -5.70
CA PHE A 33 -8.43 0.90 -5.62
C PHE A 33 -9.28 0.78 -6.89
N ASN A 34 -9.62 1.90 -7.54
CA ASN A 34 -10.32 1.86 -8.83
C ASN A 34 -9.52 1.13 -9.89
N ASN A 35 -8.23 1.46 -10.04
CA ASN A 35 -7.37 0.83 -11.02
C ASN A 35 -7.09 -0.64 -10.69
N PHE A 36 -7.00 -0.97 -9.40
CA PHE A 36 -6.83 -2.34 -8.95
C PHE A 36 -8.05 -3.19 -9.31
N PHE A 37 -9.26 -2.72 -9.00
CA PHE A 37 -10.49 -3.46 -9.29
C PHE A 37 -10.84 -3.54 -10.78
N ARG A 38 -10.32 -2.63 -11.63
CA ARG A 38 -10.43 -2.77 -13.09
C ARG A 38 -9.75 -4.03 -13.62
N THR A 39 -8.66 -4.46 -12.98
CA THR A 39 -7.87 -5.63 -13.40
C THR A 39 -8.06 -6.85 -12.49
N ASN A 40 -8.63 -6.65 -11.31
CA ASN A 40 -8.95 -7.69 -10.32
C ASN A 40 -10.41 -7.50 -9.87
N PRO A 41 -11.40 -7.93 -10.68
CA PRO A 41 -12.81 -7.60 -10.44
C PRO A 41 -13.44 -8.32 -9.25
N ASP A 42 -12.78 -9.33 -8.65
CA ASP A 42 -13.26 -9.97 -7.43
C ASP A 42 -13.21 -9.01 -6.24
N ARG A 43 -14.39 -8.74 -5.67
CA ARG A 43 -14.60 -7.84 -4.53
C ARG A 43 -15.08 -8.56 -3.27
N SER A 44 -15.11 -9.89 -3.26
CA SER A 44 -15.73 -10.71 -2.20
C SER A 44 -15.16 -10.41 -0.79
N LEU A 45 -13.85 -10.15 -0.69
CA LEU A 45 -13.18 -9.78 0.57
C LEU A 45 -13.65 -8.43 1.14
N PHE A 46 -14.29 -7.59 0.32
CA PHE A 46 -14.65 -6.22 0.64
C PHE A 46 -16.15 -6.02 0.91
N ASN A 47 -16.95 -7.08 0.94
CA ASN A 47 -18.40 -7.00 1.18
C ASN A 47 -18.74 -6.30 2.51
N ARG A 48 -17.91 -6.49 3.55
CA ARG A 48 -18.09 -5.86 4.88
C ARG A 48 -17.85 -4.36 4.91
N VAL A 49 -17.29 -3.80 3.85
CA VAL A 49 -16.93 -2.39 3.72
C VAL A 49 -17.52 -1.77 2.46
N ASN A 50 -18.58 -2.38 1.91
CA ASN A 50 -19.27 -1.90 0.70
C ASN A 50 -18.32 -1.79 -0.51
N GLY A 51 -17.55 -2.86 -0.75
CA GLY A 51 -16.54 -2.95 -1.81
C GLY A 51 -17.05 -2.67 -3.22
N ASP A 52 -18.35 -2.80 -3.49
CA ASP A 52 -18.95 -2.49 -4.79
C ASP A 52 -18.99 -0.99 -5.11
N ASN A 53 -18.90 -0.14 -4.08
CA ASN A 53 -18.83 1.31 -4.25
C ASN A 53 -17.64 1.89 -3.47
N VAL A 54 -16.53 2.13 -4.18
CA VAL A 54 -15.33 2.71 -3.56
C VAL A 54 -15.52 4.14 -3.06
N TYR A 55 -16.57 4.83 -3.51
CA TYR A 55 -16.92 6.18 -3.08
C TYR A 55 -17.80 6.20 -1.82
N SER A 56 -18.25 5.03 -1.36
CA SER A 56 -19.06 4.90 -0.15
C SER A 56 -18.27 5.32 1.11
N PRO A 57 -18.94 5.87 2.15
CA PRO A 57 -18.29 6.20 3.41
C PRO A 57 -17.57 5.01 4.06
N GLU A 58 -18.14 3.80 3.97
CA GLU A 58 -17.58 2.57 4.53
C GLU A 58 -16.27 2.19 3.86
N PHE A 59 -16.24 2.24 2.51
CA PHE A 59 -15.05 1.91 1.76
C PHE A 59 -13.98 2.99 1.90
N LYS A 60 -14.35 4.27 1.92
CA LYS A 60 -13.44 5.38 2.24
C LYS A 60 -12.78 5.19 3.60
N ALA A 61 -13.56 4.85 4.63
CA ALA A 61 -13.01 4.55 5.95
C ALA A 61 -12.05 3.34 5.91
N HIS A 62 -12.34 2.33 5.10
CA HIS A 62 -11.44 1.19 4.90
C HIS A 62 -10.13 1.60 4.22
N MET A 63 -10.20 2.37 3.13
CA MET A 63 -9.03 2.89 2.42
C MET A 63 -8.12 3.69 3.35
N VAL A 64 -8.69 4.56 4.19
CA VAL A 64 -7.91 5.30 5.20
C VAL A 64 -7.16 4.35 6.14
N ARG A 65 -7.78 3.25 6.59
CA ARG A 65 -7.10 2.26 7.45
C ARG A 65 -5.97 1.53 6.72
N VAL A 66 -6.19 1.13 5.47
CA VAL A 66 -5.17 0.45 4.65
C VAL A 66 -3.96 1.36 4.44
N PHE A 67 -4.18 2.60 3.99
CA PHE A 67 -3.09 3.52 3.70
C PHE A 67 -2.45 4.12 4.95
N ALA A 68 -3.17 4.26 6.07
CA ALA A 68 -2.54 4.58 7.35
C ALA A 68 -1.60 3.45 7.82
N GLY A 69 -2.00 2.19 7.63
CA GLY A 69 -1.13 1.06 7.94
C GLY A 69 0.10 1.01 7.04
N PHE A 70 -0.10 1.25 5.74
CA PHE A 70 1.00 1.33 4.78
C PHE A 70 1.95 2.50 5.09
N ASP A 71 1.42 3.67 5.46
CA ASP A 71 2.21 4.85 5.85
C ASP A 71 3.12 4.56 7.05
N ILE A 72 2.63 3.82 8.05
CA ILE A 72 3.44 3.35 9.17
C ILE A 72 4.58 2.45 8.67
N LEU A 73 4.28 1.44 7.84
CA LEU A 73 5.28 0.52 7.30
C LEU A 73 6.37 1.23 6.50
N ILE A 74 5.99 2.21 5.67
CA ILE A 74 6.95 3.02 4.93
C ILE A 74 7.78 3.89 5.89
N SER A 75 7.14 4.53 6.88
CA SER A 75 7.82 5.40 7.84
C SER A 75 8.93 4.70 8.63
N VAL A 76 8.81 3.39 8.86
CA VAL A 76 9.79 2.57 9.60
C VAL A 76 10.59 1.61 8.71
N LEU A 77 10.57 1.80 7.39
CA LEU A 77 11.17 0.87 6.42
C LEU A 77 12.69 0.68 6.59
N ASP A 78 13.37 1.67 7.17
CA ASP A 78 14.80 1.68 7.52
C ASP A 78 15.10 1.19 8.95
N ASP A 79 14.08 0.91 9.76
CA ASP A 79 14.19 0.36 11.12
C ASP A 79 13.64 -1.08 11.14
N LYS A 80 14.52 -2.05 10.90
CA LYS A 80 14.13 -3.46 10.72
C LYS A 80 13.39 -4.05 11.94
N PRO A 81 13.85 -3.87 13.21
CA PRO A 81 13.10 -4.33 14.37
C PRO A 81 11.67 -3.77 14.46
N VAL A 82 11.49 -2.47 14.22
CA VAL A 82 10.16 -1.83 14.28
C VAL A 82 9.29 -2.27 13.10
N LEU A 83 9.87 -2.37 11.90
CA LEU A 83 9.19 -2.87 10.71
C LEU A 83 8.67 -4.29 10.90
N ASP A 84 9.48 -5.19 11.46
CA ASP A 84 9.08 -6.58 11.71
C ASP A 84 7.90 -6.67 12.69
N GLN A 85 7.91 -5.85 13.75
CA GLN A 85 6.80 -5.78 14.70
C GLN A 85 5.51 -5.28 14.03
N ALA A 86 5.61 -4.23 13.20
CA ALA A 86 4.46 -3.69 12.48
C ALA A 86 3.92 -4.69 11.43
N LEU A 87 4.81 -5.38 10.70
CA LEU A 87 4.42 -6.40 9.72
C LEU A 87 3.73 -7.59 10.40
N ALA A 88 4.22 -8.06 11.55
CA ALA A 88 3.58 -9.13 12.29
C ALA A 88 2.15 -8.77 12.73
N HIS A 89 1.93 -7.51 13.13
CA HIS A 89 0.61 -6.99 13.46
C HIS A 89 -0.33 -7.02 12.23
N TYR A 90 0.11 -6.53 11.07
CA TYR A 90 -0.71 -6.53 9.85
C TYR A 90 -0.89 -7.93 9.23
N ALA A 91 0.09 -8.82 9.38
CA ALA A 91 -0.01 -10.21 8.94
C ALA A 91 -1.14 -10.94 9.68
N ALA A 92 -1.31 -10.70 10.99
CA ALA A 92 -2.40 -11.29 11.76
C ALA A 92 -3.78 -10.92 11.19
N PHE A 93 -3.99 -9.67 10.75
CA PHE A 93 -5.24 -9.27 10.13
C PHE A 93 -5.47 -9.93 8.77
N HIS A 94 -4.44 -10.02 7.94
CA HIS A 94 -4.57 -10.65 6.62
C HIS A 94 -4.75 -12.18 6.71
N LYS A 95 -4.22 -12.81 7.76
CA LYS A 95 -4.54 -14.22 8.10
C LYS A 95 -6.01 -14.39 8.50
N GLN A 96 -6.57 -13.42 9.22
CA GLN A 96 -7.96 -13.47 9.68
C GLN A 96 -8.98 -13.16 8.58
N PHE A 97 -8.70 -12.16 7.73
CA PHE A 97 -9.68 -11.61 6.78
C PHE A 97 -9.41 -12.02 5.32
N GLY A 98 -8.28 -12.67 5.05
CA GLY A 98 -7.86 -13.04 3.71
C GLY A 98 -6.95 -12.02 3.05
N THR A 99 -6.41 -12.41 1.90
CA THR A 99 -5.41 -11.64 1.16
C THR A 99 -5.89 -11.31 -0.24
N ILE A 100 -5.62 -10.08 -0.68
CA ILE A 100 -5.72 -9.71 -2.09
C ILE A 100 -4.48 -10.20 -2.87
N PRO A 101 -4.53 -10.16 -4.20
CA PRO A 101 -3.34 -10.25 -5.06
C PRO A 101 -2.36 -9.08 -4.83
N PHE A 102 -1.56 -9.13 -3.75
CA PHE A 102 -0.65 -8.05 -3.37
C PHE A 102 0.30 -7.62 -4.48
N LYS A 103 0.79 -8.55 -5.31
CA LYS A 103 1.62 -8.22 -6.47
C LYS A 103 0.90 -7.28 -7.43
N ALA A 104 -0.38 -7.53 -7.73
CA ALA A 104 -1.17 -6.70 -8.63
C ALA A 104 -1.50 -5.35 -7.98
N PHE A 105 -1.89 -5.36 -6.69
CA PHE A 105 -2.13 -4.13 -5.93
C PHE A 105 -0.90 -3.22 -5.90
N GLY A 106 0.29 -3.79 -5.66
CA GLY A 106 1.55 -3.08 -5.72
C GLY A 106 1.81 -2.47 -7.10
N GLN A 107 1.61 -3.20 -8.21
CA GLN A 107 1.79 -2.62 -9.55
C GLN A 107 0.88 -1.43 -9.81
N THR A 108 -0.39 -1.52 -9.42
CA THR A 108 -1.33 -0.40 -9.53
C THR A 108 -0.84 0.79 -8.71
N MET A 109 -0.45 0.56 -7.46
CA MET A 109 0.06 1.61 -6.58
C MET A 109 1.31 2.30 -7.16
N PHE A 110 2.23 1.56 -7.76
CA PHE A 110 3.44 2.15 -8.36
C PHE A 110 3.13 3.00 -9.59
N GLN A 111 2.13 2.59 -10.39
CA GLN A 111 1.65 3.40 -11.51
C GLN A 111 1.07 4.72 -11.00
N THR A 112 0.19 4.67 -9.98
CA THR A 112 -0.37 5.87 -9.37
C THR A 112 0.71 6.75 -8.74
N ILE A 113 1.71 6.19 -8.06
CA ILE A 113 2.87 6.96 -7.56
C ILE A 113 3.59 7.68 -8.70
N ALA A 114 3.82 7.02 -9.84
CA ALA A 114 4.49 7.63 -10.99
C ALA A 114 3.66 8.76 -11.64
N GLU A 115 2.34 8.72 -11.52
CA GLU A 115 1.43 9.77 -12.00
C GLU A 115 1.46 11.01 -11.09
N HIS A 116 1.72 10.82 -9.80
CA HIS A 116 1.71 11.91 -8.80
C HIS A 116 3.06 12.61 -8.60
N ILE A 117 4.18 11.96 -8.90
CA ILE A 117 5.52 12.55 -8.73
C ILE A 117 6.43 12.33 -9.94
N HIS A 118 7.25 13.34 -10.23
CA HIS A 118 8.30 13.23 -11.24
C HIS A 118 9.49 12.40 -10.70
N GLY A 119 10.03 11.53 -11.55
CA GLY A 119 11.24 10.76 -11.20
C GLY A 119 11.02 9.66 -10.16
N ALA A 120 9.80 9.13 -10.05
CA ALA A 120 9.50 7.96 -9.22
C ALA A 120 10.48 6.80 -9.51
N ASP A 121 11.10 6.23 -8.47
CA ASP A 121 12.00 5.09 -8.63
C ASP A 121 11.23 3.79 -8.48
N ILE A 122 10.58 3.41 -9.57
CA ILE A 122 9.75 2.20 -9.62
C ILE A 122 10.58 0.94 -9.33
N GLY A 123 11.89 0.96 -9.58
CA GLY A 123 12.79 -0.13 -9.19
C GLY A 123 12.90 -0.28 -7.68
N ALA A 124 13.15 0.82 -6.95
CA ALA A 124 13.21 0.84 -5.49
C ALA A 124 11.85 0.49 -4.85
N TRP A 125 10.75 1.04 -5.37
CA TRP A 125 9.40 0.71 -4.92
C TRP A 125 9.08 -0.77 -5.06
N ARG A 126 9.34 -1.36 -6.23
CA ARG A 126 9.12 -2.80 -6.48
C ARG A 126 9.95 -3.67 -5.55
N ALA A 127 11.24 -3.36 -5.39
CA ALA A 127 12.15 -4.11 -4.53
C ALA A 127 11.68 -4.09 -3.08
N CYS A 128 11.46 -2.90 -2.51
CA CYS A 128 11.06 -2.77 -1.11
C CYS A 128 9.67 -3.29 -0.81
N TYR A 129 8.72 -3.10 -1.73
CA TYR A 129 7.40 -3.67 -1.58
C TYR A 129 7.45 -5.21 -1.58
N ALA A 130 8.14 -5.84 -2.53
CA ALA A 130 8.20 -7.30 -2.61
C ALA A 130 8.99 -7.92 -1.45
N GLU A 131 10.21 -7.42 -1.20
CA GLU A 131 11.15 -8.02 -0.24
C GLU A 131 10.79 -7.75 1.21
N GLN A 132 10.16 -6.61 1.52
CA GLN A 132 9.84 -6.23 2.90
C GLN A 132 8.33 -6.34 3.16
N ILE A 133 7.51 -5.64 2.38
CA ILE A 133 6.08 -5.47 2.69
C ILE A 133 5.27 -6.74 2.40
N VAL A 134 5.32 -7.25 1.17
CA VAL A 134 4.57 -8.46 0.78
C VAL A 134 5.06 -9.65 1.56
N THR A 135 6.39 -9.87 1.59
CA THR A 135 7.00 -10.97 2.32
C THR A 135 6.57 -10.98 3.79
N GLY A 136 6.59 -9.81 4.46
CA GLY A 136 6.20 -9.71 5.87
C GLY A 136 4.70 -9.86 6.13
N ILE A 137 3.84 -9.33 5.26
CA ILE A 137 2.37 -9.45 5.42
C ILE A 137 1.91 -10.90 5.17
N THR A 138 2.61 -11.64 4.32
CA THR A 138 2.25 -13.03 3.96
C THR A 138 2.99 -14.11 4.77
N ALA A 139 3.88 -13.73 5.69
CA ALA A 139 4.56 -14.67 6.59
C ALA A 139 3.60 -15.18 7.68
#